data_AF-A0A8H7ZZI5-F1
#
_entry.id   AF-A0A8H7ZZI5-F1
#
_cell.length_a   1.000
_cell.length_b   1.000
_cell.length_c   1.000
_cell.angle_alpha   90.00
_cell.angle_beta   90.00
_cell.angle_gamma   90.00
#
_symmetry.space_group_name_H-M   'P 1'
#
loop_
_entity.id
_entity.type
_entity.pdbx_description
1 polymer ?
#
loop_
_entity_poly.entity_id
_entity_poly.type
_entity_poly.pdbx_seq_one_letter_code
_entity_poly.pdbx_strand_id
1 'polypeptide(L)'
;MRAHALSSPSFTGGVHRGAEHTDLNELGRTPVAVICAGVKSILDISKTLEYLETQGVTVATVSEEHADFPAFFARSSGERSPLTLRDAEGCAALIESEPLFYGPQAANHQLELNSGMVFAVPIPQEQSFEGNEVERAIKEAVEEAERKSITGRDVTPFILKRVNELSCGRSLSANVALVLNNAKVGAAIARHLQILEDAAQGSAFAGTAI
;
A
#
# COMPACT_ATOMS: atom_id res chain seq x y z
N MET A 1 -7.42 20.22 0.15
CA MET A 1 -6.33 19.78 1.05
C MET A 1 -5.53 18.73 0.29
N ARG A 2 -4.19 18.75 0.31
CA ARG A 2 -3.35 17.96 -0.60
C ARG A 2 -3.53 16.46 -0.30
N ALA A 3 -4.11 15.70 -1.23
CA ALA A 3 -3.98 14.25 -1.26
C ALA A 3 -2.49 13.92 -1.40
N HIS A 4 -1.81 13.70 -0.28
CA HIS A 4 -0.42 13.28 -0.27
C HIS A 4 -0.40 11.78 -0.53
N ALA A 5 -0.41 11.41 -1.81
CA ALA A 5 -0.03 10.07 -2.24
C ALA A 5 1.42 9.83 -1.82
N LEU A 6 1.62 9.20 -0.67
CA LEU A 6 2.94 8.79 -0.20
C LEU A 6 3.31 7.51 -0.94
N SER A 7 4.17 7.63 -1.95
CA SER A 7 4.80 6.48 -2.59
C SER A 7 5.97 6.01 -1.74
N SER A 8 5.80 4.89 -1.04
CA SER A 8 6.90 4.18 -0.38
C SER A 8 7.12 2.85 -1.10
N PRO A 9 8.37 2.37 -1.28
CA PRO A 9 8.63 1.07 -1.89
C PRO A 9 7.80 -0.05 -1.22
N SER A 10 7.71 0.01 0.10
CA SER A 10 6.90 -0.86 0.94
C SER A 10 6.09 -0.02 1.92
N PHE A 11 4.92 -0.48 2.33
CA PHE A 11 4.32 0.05 3.56
C PHE A 11 5.35 -0.09 4.70
N THR A 12 5.64 1.01 5.41
CA THR A 12 6.65 1.02 6.47
C THR A 12 6.14 0.33 7.74
N GLY A 13 4.83 0.39 7.96
CA GLY A 13 4.12 -0.36 8.98
C GLY A 13 3.87 -1.81 8.60
N GLY A 14 3.61 -2.61 9.62
CA GLY A 14 3.21 -4.00 9.51
C GLY A 14 3.52 -4.69 10.82
N VAL A 15 2.77 -5.74 11.13
CA VAL A 15 2.88 -6.41 12.43
C VAL A 15 4.16 -7.24 12.42
N HIS A 16 5.22 -6.72 13.06
CA HIS A 16 6.40 -7.52 13.40
C HIS A 16 6.06 -8.38 14.61
N ARG A 17 6.70 -9.55 14.74
CA ARG A 17 6.65 -10.34 15.98
C ARG A 17 7.44 -9.59 17.07
N GLY A 18 6.84 -8.58 17.68
CA GLY A 18 7.39 -7.82 18.82
C GLY A 18 7.81 -6.35 18.58
N ALA A 19 7.32 -5.65 17.53
CA ALA A 19 7.62 -4.22 17.33
C ALA A 19 6.37 -3.33 17.43
N GLU A 20 6.57 -2.06 17.82
CA GLU A 20 5.50 -1.05 17.95
C GLU A 20 4.84 -0.71 16.61
N HIS A 21 3.50 -0.63 16.60
CA HIS A 21 2.65 -0.51 15.40
C HIS A 21 2.38 0.94 14.96
N THR A 22 3.35 1.85 15.11
CA THR A 22 3.11 3.31 14.96
C THR A 22 2.47 3.68 13.64
N ASP A 23 2.97 3.16 12.52
CA ASP A 23 2.47 3.52 11.18
C ASP A 23 1.06 2.97 10.92
N LEU A 24 0.70 1.84 11.54
CA LEU A 24 -0.64 1.25 11.43
C LEU A 24 -1.65 2.05 12.26
N ASN A 25 -1.25 2.53 13.43
CA ASN A 25 -2.07 3.42 14.27
C ASN A 25 -2.32 4.76 13.58
N GLU A 26 -1.32 5.31 12.91
CA GLU A 26 -1.47 6.57 12.16
C GLU A 26 -2.44 6.40 10.98
N LEU A 27 -2.40 5.26 10.28
CA LEU A 27 -3.42 4.95 9.28
C LEU A 27 -4.83 4.84 9.86
N GLY A 28 -5.00 4.35 11.08
CA GLY A 28 -6.32 4.32 11.73
C GLY A 28 -6.87 5.72 12.10
N ARG A 29 -6.04 6.77 12.04
CA ARG A 29 -6.35 8.11 12.57
C ARG A 29 -6.19 9.25 11.56
N THR A 30 -5.54 8.99 10.44
CA THR A 30 -5.21 9.99 9.43
C THR A 30 -5.81 9.61 8.08
N PRO A 31 -6.69 10.44 7.50
CA PRO A 31 -7.26 10.20 6.18
C PRO A 31 -6.19 10.49 5.10
N VAL A 32 -5.38 9.48 4.80
CA VAL A 32 -4.36 9.51 3.76
C VAL A 32 -4.43 8.26 2.89
N ALA A 33 -4.24 8.41 1.59
CA ALA A 33 -4.08 7.30 0.66
C ALA A 33 -2.59 6.94 0.52
N VAL A 34 -2.22 5.73 0.91
CA VAL A 34 -0.86 5.20 0.78
C VAL A 34 -0.79 4.26 -0.42
N ILE A 35 0.16 4.51 -1.32
CA ILE A 35 0.42 3.68 -2.49
C ILE A 35 1.72 2.92 -2.25
N CYS A 36 1.65 1.61 -2.17
CA CYS A 36 2.79 0.76 -1.79
C CYS A 36 2.74 -0.59 -2.50
N ALA A 37 3.82 -1.37 -2.44
CA ALA A 37 3.84 -2.72 -3.00
C ALA A 37 3.35 -3.80 -2.01
N GLY A 38 2.37 -3.43 -1.17
CA GLY A 38 1.98 -4.22 -0.01
C GLY A 38 2.96 -4.08 1.16
N VAL A 39 3.04 -5.12 1.99
CA VAL A 39 3.90 -5.16 3.18
C VAL A 39 5.16 -5.96 2.91
N LYS A 40 6.24 -5.64 3.61
CA LYS A 40 7.52 -6.35 3.43
C LYS A 40 7.31 -7.83 3.71
N SER A 41 7.85 -8.70 2.86
CA SER A 41 7.69 -10.16 2.94
C SER A 41 8.20 -10.81 4.23
N ILE A 42 8.89 -10.04 5.08
CA ILE A 42 9.39 -10.45 6.41
C ILE A 42 8.36 -10.26 7.53
N LEU A 43 7.21 -9.64 7.22
CA LEU A 43 6.14 -9.34 8.17
C LEU A 43 5.01 -10.36 8.05
N ASP A 44 4.20 -10.43 9.10
CA ASP A 44 3.02 -11.30 9.13
C ASP A 44 1.87 -10.61 8.36
N ILE A 45 1.67 -11.02 7.10
CA ILE A 45 0.73 -10.38 6.18
C ILE A 45 -0.71 -10.54 6.68
N SER A 46 -1.09 -11.77 7.05
CA SER A 46 -2.42 -12.09 7.57
C SER A 46 -2.76 -11.23 8.80
N LYS A 47 -1.86 -11.17 9.80
CA LYS A 47 -2.05 -10.30 10.97
C LYS A 47 -2.05 -8.82 10.65
N THR A 48 -1.31 -8.40 9.63
CA THR A 48 -1.31 -7.00 9.21
C THR A 48 -2.65 -6.62 8.58
N LEU A 49 -3.22 -7.48 7.74
CA LEU A 49 -4.56 -7.26 7.16
C LEU A 49 -5.64 -7.24 8.25
N GLU A 50 -5.62 -8.20 9.19
CA GLU A 50 -6.53 -8.23 10.35
C GLU A 50 -6.42 -6.96 11.21
N TYR A 51 -5.19 -6.48 11.42
CA TYR A 51 -4.96 -5.24 12.17
C TYR A 51 -5.51 -4.01 11.44
N LEU A 52 -5.26 -3.90 10.13
CA LEU A 52 -5.76 -2.80 9.30
C LEU A 52 -7.29 -2.78 9.27
N GLU A 53 -7.92 -3.95 9.16
CA GLU A 53 -9.38 -4.09 9.27
C GLU A 53 -9.89 -3.60 10.64
N THR A 54 -9.22 -3.99 11.73
CA THR A 54 -9.56 -3.53 13.09
C THR A 54 -9.42 -2.01 13.25
N GLN A 55 -8.47 -1.39 12.54
CA GLN A 55 -8.29 0.07 12.52
C GLN A 55 -9.25 0.79 11.54
N GLY A 56 -10.14 0.06 10.87
CA GLY A 56 -11.04 0.63 9.86
C GLY A 56 -10.33 1.14 8.61
N VAL A 57 -9.10 0.70 8.36
CA VAL A 57 -8.31 1.12 7.19
C VAL A 57 -8.76 0.33 5.98
N THR A 58 -9.18 1.02 4.92
CA THR A 58 -9.53 0.37 3.66
C THR A 58 -8.28 -0.14 2.96
N VAL A 59 -8.25 -1.42 2.59
CA VAL A 59 -7.13 -2.04 1.89
C VAL A 59 -7.59 -2.58 0.54
N ALA A 60 -6.96 -2.14 -0.54
CA ALA A 60 -7.28 -2.56 -1.89
C ALA A 60 -6.01 -2.92 -2.67
N THR A 61 -6.04 -4.01 -3.43
CA THR A 61 -4.99 -4.34 -4.41
C THR A 61 -5.39 -3.82 -5.79
N VAL A 62 -4.46 -3.17 -6.49
CA VAL A 62 -4.66 -2.65 -7.85
C VAL A 62 -4.33 -3.76 -8.85
N SER A 63 -5.37 -4.37 -9.44
CA SER A 63 -5.26 -5.51 -10.35
C SER A 63 -6.52 -5.63 -11.23
N GLU A 64 -6.35 -6.04 -12.49
CA GLU A 64 -7.46 -6.26 -13.42
C GLU A 64 -8.37 -7.43 -13.05
N GLU A 65 -7.83 -8.40 -12.32
CA GLU A 65 -8.51 -9.60 -11.84
C GLU A 65 -8.43 -9.68 -10.32
N HIS A 66 -9.32 -10.49 -9.70
CA HIS A 66 -9.22 -10.82 -8.28
C HIS A 66 -7.82 -11.31 -7.94
N ALA A 67 -7.20 -10.65 -6.97
CA ALA A 67 -5.80 -10.88 -6.63
C ALA A 67 -5.60 -11.08 -5.13
N ASP A 68 -4.55 -11.85 -4.82
CA ASP A 68 -3.97 -11.88 -3.49
C ASP A 68 -3.28 -10.54 -3.20
N PHE A 69 -3.16 -10.22 -1.92
CA PHE A 69 -2.39 -9.07 -1.47
C PHE A 69 -0.91 -9.27 -1.82
N PRO A 70 -0.20 -8.26 -2.36
CA PRO A 70 1.20 -8.42 -2.73
C PRO A 70 2.13 -8.45 -1.51
N ALA A 71 3.19 -9.23 -1.60
CA ALA A 71 4.21 -9.39 -0.56
C ALA A 71 5.52 -8.68 -0.95
N PHE A 72 5.44 -7.40 -1.29
CA PHE A 72 6.58 -6.56 -1.68
C PHE A 72 7.29 -7.06 -2.95
N PHE A 73 8.22 -8.02 -2.84
CA PHE A 73 8.94 -8.59 -3.97
C PHE A 73 8.15 -9.63 -4.77
N ALA A 74 7.05 -10.14 -4.22
CA ALA A 74 6.16 -11.10 -4.88
C ALA A 74 4.79 -10.46 -5.17
N ARG A 75 4.20 -10.78 -6.33
CA ARG A 75 2.89 -10.25 -6.73
C ARG A 75 1.74 -10.83 -5.90
N SER A 76 1.91 -12.04 -5.37
CA SER A 76 0.96 -12.71 -4.46
C SER A 76 1.68 -13.10 -3.16
N SER A 77 0.97 -12.92 -2.04
CA SER A 77 1.33 -13.45 -0.72
C SER A 77 0.66 -14.79 -0.41
N GLY A 78 -0.32 -15.22 -1.21
CA GLY A 78 -1.28 -16.27 -0.85
C GLY A 78 -2.40 -15.82 0.08
N GLU A 79 -2.37 -14.59 0.59
CA GLU A 79 -3.45 -13.99 1.37
C GLU A 79 -4.38 -13.21 0.44
N ARG A 80 -5.68 -13.52 0.48
CA ARG A 80 -6.66 -12.84 -0.37
C ARG A 80 -6.74 -11.35 -0.02
N SER A 81 -6.68 -10.48 -1.02
CA SER A 81 -6.85 -9.04 -0.81
C SER A 81 -8.28 -8.72 -0.33
N PRO A 82 -8.47 -7.82 0.66
CA PRO A 82 -9.81 -7.43 1.13
C PRO A 82 -10.67 -6.80 0.02
N LEU A 83 -10.08 -5.92 -0.77
CA LEU A 83 -10.67 -5.35 -1.98
C LEU A 83 -9.71 -5.50 -3.17
N THR A 84 -10.25 -5.55 -4.38
CA THR A 84 -9.48 -5.42 -5.62
C THR A 84 -10.09 -4.32 -6.48
N LEU A 85 -9.25 -3.40 -6.94
CA LEU A 85 -9.63 -2.31 -7.83
C LEU A 85 -8.88 -2.46 -9.15
N ARG A 86 -9.58 -2.27 -10.26
CA ARG A 86 -9.04 -2.51 -11.59
C ARG A 86 -7.87 -1.59 -11.92
N ASP A 87 -8.00 -0.31 -11.58
CA ASP A 87 -7.13 0.75 -12.07
C ASP A 87 -7.14 1.98 -11.15
N ALA A 88 -6.37 3.00 -11.57
CA ALA A 88 -6.24 4.26 -10.86
C ALA A 88 -7.54 5.07 -10.81
N GLU A 89 -8.45 4.90 -11.78
CA GLU A 89 -9.75 5.56 -11.80
C GLU A 89 -10.64 4.99 -10.70
N GLY A 90 -10.71 3.66 -10.57
CA GLY A 90 -11.43 3.00 -9.48
C GLY A 90 -10.87 3.37 -8.10
N CYS A 91 -9.55 3.54 -7.99
CA CYS A 91 -8.92 4.03 -6.75
C CYS A 91 -9.33 5.47 -6.43
N ALA A 92 -9.33 6.36 -7.43
CA ALA A 92 -9.74 7.76 -7.24
C ALA A 92 -11.22 7.88 -6.86
N ALA A 93 -12.10 7.09 -7.50
CA ALA A 93 -13.52 7.04 -7.16
C ALA A 93 -13.74 6.54 -5.73
N LEU A 94 -12.97 5.55 -5.26
CA LEU A 94 -13.05 5.09 -3.87
C LEU A 94 -12.62 6.18 -2.88
N ILE A 95 -11.52 6.89 -3.15
CA ILE A 95 -11.05 8.02 -2.33
C ILE A 95 -12.11 9.13 -2.29
N GLU A 96 -12.76 9.42 -3.42
CA GLU A 96 -13.81 10.46 -3.51
C GLU A 96 -15.09 10.04 -2.77
N SER A 97 -15.46 8.76 -2.81
CA SER A 97 -16.68 8.25 -2.19
C SER A 97 -16.68 8.26 -0.66
N GLU A 98 -15.51 8.43 -0.03
CA GLU A 98 -15.40 8.51 1.43
C GLU A 98 -15.59 9.96 1.94
N PRO A 99 -16.46 10.19 2.95
CA PRO A 99 -16.95 11.53 3.35
C PRO A 99 -15.91 12.52 3.89
N LEU A 100 -14.63 12.15 4.00
CA LEU A 100 -13.59 12.94 4.66
C LEU A 100 -12.56 13.57 3.74
N PHE A 101 -12.56 13.25 2.44
CA PHE A 101 -11.58 13.83 1.51
C PHE A 101 -12.04 15.17 0.89
N TYR A 102 -13.35 15.44 0.86
CA TYR A 102 -13.92 16.71 0.41
C TYR A 102 -14.87 17.29 1.46
N GLY A 103 -14.89 18.61 1.58
CA GLY A 103 -15.65 19.35 2.60
C GLY A 103 -17.17 19.10 2.57
N PRO A 104 -17.94 19.86 3.37
CA PRO A 104 -19.29 19.49 3.84
C PRO A 104 -20.43 19.52 2.79
N GLN A 105 -20.15 19.29 1.51
CA GLN A 105 -21.08 19.43 0.40
C GLN A 105 -20.85 18.36 -0.67
N ALA A 106 -20.93 17.08 -0.31
CA ALA A 106 -21.19 16.00 -1.27
C ALA A 106 -21.96 14.88 -0.57
N ALA A 107 -23.06 14.48 -1.20
CA ALA A 107 -24.09 13.64 -0.63
C ALA A 107 -23.66 12.16 -0.53
N ASN A 108 -22.92 11.81 0.52
CA ASN A 108 -23.01 10.51 1.19
C ASN A 108 -22.34 10.60 2.58
N HIS A 109 -23.16 11.00 3.55
CA HIS A 109 -22.76 11.53 4.85
C HIS A 109 -23.16 10.54 5.96
N GLN A 110 -22.56 9.34 6.02
CA GLN A 110 -22.97 8.35 7.04
C GLN A 110 -21.87 7.52 7.75
N LEU A 111 -20.59 7.54 7.33
CA LEU A 111 -19.61 6.62 7.92
C LEU A 111 -18.47 7.26 8.76
N GLU A 112 -18.23 8.58 8.70
CA GLU A 112 -17.22 9.29 9.53
C GLU A 112 -15.87 8.54 9.71
N LEU A 113 -15.41 7.82 8.69
CA LEU A 113 -14.20 6.99 8.78
C LEU A 113 -12.94 7.86 8.72
N ASN A 114 -12.45 8.31 9.88
CA ASN A 114 -11.20 9.07 10.03
C ASN A 114 -9.92 8.24 9.78
N SER A 115 -10.03 7.12 9.07
CA SER A 115 -8.94 6.22 8.72
C SER A 115 -8.44 6.47 7.30
N GLY A 116 -7.21 6.03 7.02
CA GLY A 116 -6.57 6.09 5.72
C GLY A 116 -6.96 4.91 4.83
N MET A 117 -6.32 4.88 3.67
CA MET A 117 -6.46 3.83 2.67
C MET A 117 -5.09 3.29 2.25
N VAL A 118 -5.00 2.00 1.97
CA VAL A 118 -3.82 1.34 1.41
C VAL A 118 -4.16 0.81 0.03
N PHE A 119 -3.54 1.36 -1.00
CA PHE A 119 -3.55 0.86 -2.36
C PHE A 119 -2.28 0.07 -2.62
N ALA A 120 -2.42 -1.24 -2.56
CA ALA A 120 -1.35 -2.19 -2.80
C ALA A 120 -1.18 -2.43 -4.32
N VAL A 121 -0.02 -2.08 -4.85
CA VAL A 121 0.34 -2.17 -6.26
C VAL A 121 1.37 -3.29 -6.43
N PRO A 122 1.00 -4.43 -7.03
CA PRO A 122 1.95 -5.53 -7.25
C PRO A 122 3.18 -5.08 -8.06
N ILE A 123 4.34 -5.67 -7.77
CA ILE A 123 5.54 -5.49 -8.59
C ILE A 123 5.24 -5.82 -10.06
N PRO A 124 5.72 -5.06 -11.06
CA PRO A 124 5.41 -5.41 -12.44
C PRO A 124 5.97 -6.78 -12.81
N GLN A 125 5.29 -7.49 -13.70
CA GLN A 125 5.52 -8.92 -13.97
C GLN A 125 6.97 -9.21 -14.35
N GLU A 126 7.59 -8.34 -15.16
CA GLU A 126 8.93 -8.52 -15.70
C GLU A 126 10.03 -8.32 -14.65
N GLN A 127 9.73 -7.59 -13.58
CA GLN A 127 10.62 -7.37 -12.45
C GLN A 127 10.21 -8.19 -11.23
N SER A 128 9.14 -8.99 -11.35
CA SER A 128 8.67 -9.82 -10.27
C SER A 128 9.79 -10.76 -9.82
N PHE A 129 9.99 -10.76 -8.51
CA PHE A 129 10.98 -11.60 -7.84
C PHE A 129 10.29 -12.91 -7.42
N GLU A 130 9.51 -13.47 -8.34
CA GLU A 130 8.78 -14.73 -8.18
C GLU A 130 9.71 -15.92 -8.40
N GLY A 131 9.78 -16.80 -7.39
CA GLY A 131 10.52 -18.04 -7.44
C GLY A 131 11.24 -18.39 -6.14
N ASN A 132 11.58 -19.67 -6.00
CA ASN A 132 12.20 -20.26 -4.80
C ASN A 132 13.48 -19.54 -4.33
N GLU A 133 14.18 -18.78 -5.18
CA GLU A 133 15.45 -18.13 -4.85
C GLU A 133 15.28 -16.95 -3.88
N VAL A 134 14.23 -16.16 -4.09
CA VAL A 134 13.98 -14.91 -3.34
C VAL A 134 13.41 -15.23 -1.99
N GLU A 135 12.42 -16.10 -1.97
CA GLU A 135 11.84 -16.63 -0.74
C GLU A 135 12.91 -17.31 0.10
N ARG A 136 13.83 -18.06 -0.52
CA ARG A 136 15.00 -18.62 0.15
C ARG A 136 15.93 -17.54 0.69
N ALA A 137 16.23 -16.50 -0.09
CA ALA A 137 17.08 -15.39 0.36
C ALA A 137 16.46 -14.63 1.54
N ILE A 138 15.15 -14.38 1.51
CA ILE A 138 14.39 -13.75 2.59
C ILE A 138 14.41 -14.64 3.83
N LYS A 139 14.09 -15.94 3.68
CA LYS A 139 14.11 -16.90 4.77
C LYS A 139 15.49 -17.01 5.41
N GLU A 140 16.55 -17.16 4.61
CA GLU A 140 17.92 -17.22 5.10
C GLU A 140 18.31 -15.92 5.84
N ALA A 141 17.93 -14.76 5.31
CA ALA A 141 18.19 -13.48 5.95
C ALA A 141 17.45 -13.30 7.29
N VAL A 142 16.20 -13.76 7.38
CA VAL A 142 15.41 -13.75 8.62
C VAL A 142 16.05 -14.68 9.65
N GLU A 143 16.36 -15.91 9.28
CA GLU A 143 17.02 -16.87 10.18
C GLU A 143 18.41 -16.38 10.63
N GLU A 144 19.16 -15.71 9.76
CA GLU A 144 20.43 -15.08 10.14
C GLU A 144 20.22 -13.93 11.13
N ALA A 145 19.20 -13.11 10.94
CA ALA A 145 18.87 -12.01 11.85
C ALA A 145 18.55 -12.56 13.25
N GLU A 146 17.76 -13.62 13.32
CA GLU A 146 17.43 -14.33 14.57
C GLU A 146 18.67 -14.92 15.24
N ARG A 147 19.51 -15.67 14.48
CA ARG A 147 20.76 -16.24 15.00
C ARG A 147 21.73 -15.18 15.52
N LYS A 148 21.76 -14.01 14.89
CA LYS A 148 22.59 -12.87 15.29
C LYS A 148 21.92 -11.97 16.35
N SER A 149 20.70 -12.33 16.78
CA SER A 149 19.90 -11.56 17.74
C SER A 149 19.73 -10.08 17.33
N ILE A 150 19.63 -9.82 16.03
CA ILE A 150 19.31 -8.49 15.51
C ILE A 150 17.85 -8.21 15.87
N THR A 151 17.59 -7.07 16.51
CA THR A 151 16.26 -6.73 17.03
C THR A 151 15.93 -5.25 16.79
N GLY A 152 14.63 -4.92 16.93
CA GLY A 152 14.14 -3.55 16.77
C GLY A 152 14.40 -2.97 15.38
N ARG A 153 14.81 -1.70 15.34
CA ARG A 153 14.99 -0.92 14.10
C ARG A 153 16.07 -1.48 13.16
N ASP A 154 16.96 -2.34 13.65
CA ASP A 154 18.10 -2.85 12.89
C ASP A 154 17.74 -4.10 12.05
N VAL A 155 16.60 -4.74 12.35
CA VAL A 155 16.13 -5.97 11.65
C VAL A 155 15.90 -5.71 10.17
N THR A 156 15.16 -4.67 9.83
CA THR A 156 14.78 -4.39 8.43
C THR A 156 16.00 -4.02 7.56
N PRO A 157 16.89 -3.08 7.97
CA PRO A 157 18.11 -2.79 7.21
C PRO A 157 19.01 -4.02 7.03
N PHE A 158 19.14 -4.86 8.07
CA PHE A 158 19.92 -6.09 8.00
C PHE A 158 19.35 -7.06 6.94
N ILE A 159 18.04 -7.36 7.01
CA ILE A 159 17.42 -8.31 6.09
C ILE A 159 17.49 -7.80 4.65
N LEU A 160 17.17 -6.53 4.40
CA LEU A 160 17.23 -5.97 3.04
C LEU A 160 18.64 -6.02 2.46
N LYS A 161 19.66 -5.73 3.26
CA LYS A 161 21.06 -5.86 2.85
C LYS A 161 21.39 -7.32 2.51
N ARG A 162 21.01 -8.25 3.39
CA ARG A 162 21.33 -9.67 3.21
C ARG A 162 20.62 -10.30 2.01
N VAL A 163 19.35 -9.96 1.79
CA VAL A 163 18.60 -10.37 0.59
C VAL A 163 19.26 -9.84 -0.67
N ASN A 164 19.80 -8.61 -0.66
CA ASN A 164 20.52 -8.06 -1.80
C ASN A 164 21.84 -8.79 -2.10
N GLU A 165 22.58 -9.18 -1.06
CA GLU A 165 23.79 -10.01 -1.20
C GLU A 165 23.45 -11.39 -1.77
N LEU A 166 22.44 -12.05 -1.21
CA LEU A 166 22.00 -13.40 -1.62
C LEU A 166 21.38 -13.43 -3.02
N SER A 167 20.77 -12.33 -3.46
CA SER A 167 20.18 -12.19 -4.78
C SER A 167 21.09 -11.55 -5.83
N CYS A 168 22.38 -11.33 -5.50
CA CYS A 168 23.37 -10.70 -6.38
C CYS A 168 22.90 -9.35 -6.97
N GLY A 169 22.29 -8.48 -6.15
CA GLY A 169 21.84 -7.15 -6.57
C GLY A 169 20.46 -7.08 -7.21
N ARG A 170 19.82 -8.23 -7.47
CA ARG A 170 18.52 -8.27 -8.14
C ARG A 170 17.39 -7.72 -7.24
N SER A 171 17.44 -7.91 -5.92
CA SER A 171 16.42 -7.35 -5.02
C SER A 171 16.46 -5.81 -4.96
N LEU A 172 17.64 -5.20 -5.12
CA LEU A 172 17.74 -3.74 -5.26
C LEU A 172 17.08 -3.26 -6.55
N SER A 173 17.29 -3.97 -7.66
CA SER A 173 16.67 -3.66 -8.96
C SER A 173 15.14 -3.77 -8.88
N ALA A 174 14.63 -4.83 -8.24
CA ALA A 174 13.21 -5.00 -7.96
C ALA A 174 12.66 -3.87 -7.09
N ASN A 175 13.38 -3.48 -6.03
CA ASN A 175 12.97 -2.38 -5.16
C ASN A 175 12.88 -1.03 -5.91
N VAL A 176 13.81 -0.75 -6.83
CA VAL A 176 13.72 0.44 -7.69
C VAL A 176 12.48 0.37 -8.59
N ALA A 177 12.20 -0.78 -9.19
CA ALA A 177 11.01 -0.98 -10.01
C ALA A 177 9.71 -0.76 -9.21
N LEU A 178 9.67 -1.22 -7.95
CA LEU A 178 8.55 -0.99 -7.03
C LEU A 178 8.30 0.49 -6.79
N VAL A 179 9.34 1.25 -6.43
CA VAL A 179 9.19 2.70 -6.19
C VAL A 179 8.64 3.41 -7.42
N LEU A 180 9.20 3.11 -8.60
CA LEU A 180 8.77 3.71 -9.86
C LEU A 180 7.32 3.34 -10.20
N ASN A 181 6.93 2.08 -9.98
CA ASN A 181 5.56 1.63 -10.23
C ASN A 181 4.56 2.29 -9.27
N ASN A 182 4.89 2.35 -7.98
CA ASN A 182 4.06 3.01 -6.97
C ASN A 182 3.89 4.50 -7.27
N ALA A 183 4.96 5.19 -7.66
CA ALA A 183 4.90 6.59 -8.06
C ALA A 183 4.05 6.80 -9.32
N LYS A 184 4.18 5.92 -10.33
CA LYS A 184 3.38 5.96 -11.56
C LYS A 184 1.89 5.79 -11.27
N VAL A 185 1.51 4.79 -10.48
CA VAL A 185 0.11 4.55 -10.09
C VAL A 185 -0.41 5.69 -9.22
N GLY A 186 0.35 6.13 -8.21
CA GLY A 186 -0.03 7.27 -7.38
C GLY A 186 -0.26 8.55 -8.16
N ALA A 187 0.59 8.86 -9.15
CA ALA A 187 0.40 10.00 -10.04
C ALA A 187 -0.84 9.85 -10.94
N ALA A 188 -1.17 8.63 -11.37
CA ALA A 188 -2.40 8.38 -12.13
C ALA A 188 -3.65 8.58 -11.25
N ILE A 189 -3.65 8.07 -10.02
CA ILE A 189 -4.75 8.26 -9.05
C ILE A 189 -4.97 9.75 -8.79
N ALA A 190 -3.91 10.49 -8.49
CA ALA A 190 -3.99 11.93 -8.24
C ALA A 190 -4.57 12.71 -9.44
N ARG A 191 -4.25 12.30 -10.67
CA ARG A 191 -4.83 12.90 -11.88
C ARG A 191 -6.32 12.64 -11.98
N HIS A 192 -6.77 11.40 -11.74
CA HIS A 192 -8.18 11.05 -11.77
C HIS A 192 -8.97 11.76 -10.65
N LEU A 193 -8.38 11.91 -9.47
CA LEU A 193 -8.95 12.73 -8.39
C LEU A 193 -9.18 14.17 -8.84
N GLN A 194 -8.18 14.81 -9.46
CA GLN A 194 -8.35 16.17 -9.96
C GLN A 194 -9.51 16.28 -10.97
N ILE A 195 -9.66 15.29 -11.86
CA ILE A 195 -10.75 15.27 -12.85
C ILE A 195 -12.12 15.19 -12.15
N LEU A 196 -12.24 14.35 -11.12
CA LEU A 196 -13.47 14.22 -10.33
C LEU A 196 -13.79 15.51 -9.57
N GLU A 197 -12.77 16.13 -8.96
CA GLU A 197 -12.90 17.43 -8.28
C GLU A 197 -13.41 18.52 -9.23
N ASP A 198 -12.82 18.63 -10.41
CA ASP A 198 -13.18 19.64 -11.42
C ASP A 198 -14.62 19.44 -11.91
N ALA A 199 -15.04 18.19 -12.10
CA ALA A 199 -16.41 17.84 -12.50
C ALA A 199 -17.44 18.19 -11.40
N ALA A 200 -17.12 17.90 -10.13
CA ALA A 200 -17.97 18.25 -8.99
C ALA A 200 -18.14 19.77 -8.87
N GLN A 201 -17.06 20.54 -9.03
CA GLN A 201 -17.11 22.01 -8.99
C GLN A 201 -17.90 22.59 -10.17
N GLY A 202 -17.71 22.07 -11.39
CA GLY A 202 -18.44 22.51 -12.59
C GLY A 202 -19.96 22.28 -12.48
N SER A 203 -20.40 21.18 -11.86
CA SER A 203 -21.82 20.90 -11.64
C SER A 203 -22.47 21.81 -10.58
N ALA A 204 -21.73 22.23 -9.55
CA ALA A 204 -22.22 23.15 -8.52
C ALA A 204 -22.51 24.57 -9.08
N PHE A 205 -21.73 25.05 -10.05
CA PHE A 205 -21.98 26.33 -10.71
C PHE A 205 -23.20 26.31 -11.64
N ALA A 206 -23.50 25.17 -12.27
CA ALA A 206 -24.68 25.03 -13.13
C ALA A 206 -26.00 24.97 -12.36
N GLY A 207 -25.98 24.50 -11.10
CA GLY A 207 -27.18 24.36 -10.25
C GLY A 207 -27.66 25.65 -9.56
N THR A 208 -26.88 26.73 -9.61
CA THR A 208 -27.21 28.01 -8.93
C THR A 208 -27.84 29.05 -9.88
N ALA A 209 -28.00 28.70 -11.16
CA ALA A 209 -28.58 29.57 -12.18
C ALA A 209 -30.02 29.14 -12.51
N ILE A 210 -30.95 29.27 -11.56
CA ILE A 210 -32.40 29.22 -11.81
C ILE A 210 -33.10 30.20 -10.87
#